data_AF-A0A211YP45-F1
#
_entry.id   AF-A0A211YP45-F1
#
_cell.length_a   1.000
_cell.length_b   1.000
_cell.length_c   1.000
_cell.angle_alpha   90.00
_cell.angle_beta   90.00
_cell.angle_gamma   90.00
#
_symmetry.space_group_name_H-M   'P 1'
#
loop_
_entity.id
_entity.type
_entity.pdbx_description
1 polymer ?
#
loop_
_entity_poly.entity_id
_entity_poly.type
_entity_poly.pdbx_seq_one_letter_code
_entity_poly.pdbx_strand_id
1 'polypeptide(L)'
;MLPLGIIARTQEYFGGIPVAAEITHHQIIVATALATDATLFYAGLLHDILKPALNFEKTPKGWRWKHLYDVKVNGKKVSVKDILRGVSFPYSLNVDMDELIDLVISHHDRGADEVNPISYVESRRKLGLPLIEATLLPSKDFNKIGLHVCLEAVGLNHPYHYFVLTLIYYGLKHYLNKLYGEIFRSLGLQRLVVDYHFGDADIPRIDYKDGVLSISYFVSSNEFRGLHIRHEYSDDIEFNIIKTNSGAALSFGWSDVLVYMVPYTGSSEVSYRIACVIPGLVKYKNEKVEEDVRVKEEFEAKVSEVLVEVINDLESNIDLKENYRQLIIDYLRGNEKGDYSCLFCGKKTDRKVKLSRSGLLSEKFTDYHRIRGSAEGLEASICPLCHVGFVLEEKFRRQGPSFTIPLAGEPIDVNVSKDFVESFMSSYGQLPINIEEGVILSVLGHSTLQLASNAWYISLLKEIESRPISLPWIKAYVVRAQRDINDLYFRFFISREVLLYPLLVKIRPRAIISSYGGRNKKFVLNTDLLEGHLLWKGEEHDLTEEQLDALRPILREIDKSNIGELRKLYSRVVGLYGLR
;
A
#
# COMPACT_ATOMS: atom_id res chain seq x y z
N MET A 1 -10.11 13.99 -8.06
CA MET A 1 -9.76 12.58 -8.21
C MET A 1 -8.25 12.41 -8.32
N LEU A 2 -7.66 11.48 -7.58
CA LEU A 2 -6.27 11.04 -7.71
C LEU A 2 -6.22 9.86 -8.69
N PRO A 3 -5.43 9.94 -9.77
CA PRO A 3 -5.29 8.82 -10.69
C PRO A 3 -4.16 7.87 -10.22
N LEU A 4 -4.48 6.59 -10.06
CA LEU A 4 -3.60 5.52 -9.54
C LEU A 4 -3.16 4.49 -10.58
N GLY A 5 -3.74 4.41 -11.77
CA GLY A 5 -3.34 3.42 -12.79
C GLY A 5 -4.50 2.57 -13.29
N ILE A 6 -4.24 1.29 -13.57
CA ILE A 6 -5.17 0.36 -14.22
C ILE A 6 -5.38 -0.89 -13.37
N ILE A 7 -6.60 -1.45 -13.39
CA ILE A 7 -6.91 -2.69 -12.68
C ILE A 7 -6.09 -3.89 -13.19
N ALA A 8 -5.53 -4.67 -12.26
CA ALA A 8 -4.78 -5.89 -12.56
C ALA A 8 -5.69 -7.05 -13.00
N ARG A 9 -6.88 -7.18 -12.37
CA ARG A 9 -7.70 -8.38 -12.45
C ARG A 9 -9.17 -8.17 -12.07
N THR A 10 -10.01 -9.11 -12.51
CA THR A 10 -11.41 -9.29 -12.12
C THR A 10 -11.65 -10.67 -11.46
N GLN A 11 -12.60 -10.78 -10.53
CA GLN A 11 -12.90 -12.03 -9.80
C GLN A 11 -14.01 -12.83 -10.49
N GLU A 12 -13.69 -14.03 -11.02
CA GLU A 12 -14.65 -14.90 -11.74
C GLU A 12 -15.85 -15.33 -10.87
N TYR A 13 -15.67 -15.60 -9.57
CA TYR A 13 -16.74 -16.10 -8.68
C TYR A 13 -17.75 -15.03 -8.27
N PHE A 14 -17.38 -13.76 -8.38
CA PHE A 14 -18.25 -12.63 -8.12
C PHE A 14 -18.63 -11.96 -9.45
N GLY A 15 -19.01 -12.75 -10.45
CA GLY A 15 -19.52 -12.24 -11.73
C GLY A 15 -18.54 -11.45 -12.60
N GLY A 16 -17.23 -11.46 -12.31
CA GLY A 16 -16.23 -10.65 -13.02
C GLY A 16 -15.96 -9.28 -12.37
N ILE A 17 -16.26 -9.10 -11.07
CA ILE A 17 -16.01 -7.84 -10.35
C ILE A 17 -14.53 -7.43 -10.39
N PRO A 18 -14.22 -6.20 -10.84
CA PRO A 18 -12.91 -5.59 -10.71
C PRO A 18 -12.42 -5.51 -9.26
N VAL A 19 -11.13 -5.79 -9.07
CA VAL A 19 -10.45 -5.59 -7.79
C VAL A 19 -9.74 -4.25 -7.82
N ALA A 20 -9.71 -3.53 -6.69
CA ALA A 20 -8.88 -2.34 -6.54
C ALA A 20 -7.37 -2.67 -6.46
N ALA A 21 -6.84 -3.35 -7.46
CA ALA A 21 -5.46 -3.79 -7.56
C ALA A 21 -4.81 -3.15 -8.78
N GLU A 22 -3.63 -2.56 -8.63
CA GLU A 22 -2.90 -1.93 -9.71
C GLU A 22 -2.07 -2.97 -10.49
N ILE A 23 -2.11 -2.91 -11.83
CA ILE A 23 -1.50 -3.94 -12.70
C ILE A 23 0.02 -4.02 -12.58
N THR A 24 0.71 -2.89 -12.49
CA THR A 24 2.17 -2.87 -12.30
C THR A 24 2.54 -3.53 -10.97
N HIS A 25 1.74 -3.33 -9.92
CA HIS A 25 1.97 -4.01 -8.64
C HIS A 25 1.92 -5.54 -8.80
N HIS A 26 0.93 -6.06 -9.53
CA HIS A 26 0.84 -7.48 -9.87
C HIS A 26 2.09 -7.97 -10.62
N GLN A 27 2.53 -7.25 -11.66
CA GLN A 27 3.73 -7.58 -12.41
C GLN A 27 4.99 -7.59 -11.52
N ILE A 28 5.13 -6.63 -10.61
CA ILE A 28 6.24 -6.57 -9.65
C ILE A 28 6.21 -7.78 -8.70
N ILE A 29 5.04 -8.18 -8.21
CA ILE A 29 4.89 -9.35 -7.32
C ILE A 29 5.35 -10.64 -8.03
N VAL A 30 4.88 -10.86 -9.27
CA VAL A 30 5.27 -12.03 -10.07
C VAL A 30 6.76 -11.99 -10.38
N ALA A 31 7.28 -10.86 -10.84
CA ALA A 31 8.70 -10.67 -11.10
C ALA A 31 9.55 -10.98 -9.85
N THR A 32 9.13 -10.51 -8.68
CA THR A 32 9.83 -10.75 -7.42
C THR A 32 9.93 -12.24 -7.13
N ALA A 33 8.84 -13.00 -7.22
CA ALA A 33 8.87 -14.45 -7.01
C ALA A 33 9.80 -15.19 -8.01
N LEU A 34 10.01 -14.60 -9.20
CA LEU A 34 10.88 -15.11 -10.27
C LEU A 34 12.30 -14.49 -10.28
N ALA A 35 12.68 -13.75 -9.24
CA ALA A 35 13.94 -13.01 -9.15
C ALA A 35 15.19 -13.89 -8.94
N THR A 36 15.31 -15.02 -9.64
CA THR A 36 16.49 -15.92 -9.60
C THR A 36 17.57 -15.51 -10.59
N ASP A 37 17.16 -14.99 -11.76
CA ASP A 37 18.02 -14.50 -12.83
C ASP A 37 17.25 -13.43 -13.63
N ALA A 38 17.99 -12.69 -14.47
CA ALA A 38 17.43 -11.56 -15.18
C ALA A 38 16.33 -11.98 -16.18
N THR A 39 16.49 -13.12 -16.86
CA THR A 39 15.50 -13.61 -17.85
C THR A 39 14.15 -13.85 -17.20
N LEU A 40 14.10 -14.63 -16.12
CA LEU A 40 12.85 -14.93 -15.40
C LEU A 40 12.25 -13.68 -14.74
N PHE A 41 13.09 -12.83 -14.16
CA PHE A 41 12.67 -11.59 -13.54
C PHE A 41 11.97 -10.65 -14.53
N TYR A 42 12.60 -10.38 -15.68
CA TYR A 42 11.99 -9.52 -16.71
C TYR A 42 10.81 -10.20 -17.43
N ALA A 43 10.81 -11.53 -17.56
CA ALA A 43 9.63 -12.25 -18.04
C ALA A 43 8.43 -12.02 -17.10
N GLY A 44 8.63 -12.17 -15.79
CA GLY A 44 7.61 -11.87 -14.77
C GLY A 44 7.16 -10.41 -14.79
N LEU A 45 8.05 -9.46 -15.04
CA LEU A 45 7.70 -8.04 -15.08
C LEU A 45 6.91 -7.64 -16.34
N LEU A 46 7.12 -8.35 -17.45
CA LEU A 46 6.56 -8.01 -18.76
C LEU A 46 5.43 -8.94 -19.22
N HIS A 47 5.09 -9.99 -18.46
CA HIS A 47 4.16 -11.05 -18.90
C HIS A 47 2.78 -10.56 -19.33
N ASP A 48 2.32 -9.48 -18.71
CA ASP A 48 1.01 -8.89 -18.93
C ASP A 48 1.03 -7.51 -19.61
N ILE A 49 2.08 -7.21 -20.37
CA ILE A 49 2.28 -5.91 -21.03
C ILE A 49 1.09 -5.44 -21.89
N LEU A 50 0.23 -6.35 -22.37
CA LEU A 50 -0.94 -5.99 -23.18
C LEU A 50 -2.25 -5.86 -22.40
N LYS A 51 -2.30 -6.24 -21.11
CA LYS A 51 -3.52 -6.10 -20.29
C LYS A 51 -4.03 -4.65 -20.22
N PRO A 52 -3.19 -3.59 -20.13
CA PRO A 52 -3.63 -2.19 -20.14
C PRO A 52 -4.52 -1.76 -21.32
N ALA A 53 -4.48 -2.51 -22.44
CA ALA A 53 -5.39 -2.29 -23.57
C ALA A 53 -6.86 -2.67 -23.27
N LEU A 54 -7.12 -3.28 -22.12
CA LEU A 54 -8.43 -3.70 -21.60
C LEU A 54 -9.35 -4.43 -22.57
N ASN A 55 -8.82 -5.38 -23.34
CA ASN A 55 -9.63 -6.16 -24.26
C ASN A 55 -10.37 -7.28 -23.52
N PHE A 56 -11.70 -7.22 -23.45
CA PHE A 56 -12.53 -8.25 -22.82
C PHE A 56 -13.15 -9.19 -23.84
N GLU A 57 -13.36 -10.45 -23.45
CA GLU A 57 -14.11 -11.43 -24.24
C GLU A 57 -15.11 -12.19 -23.37
N LYS A 58 -16.33 -12.39 -23.90
CA LYS A 58 -17.32 -13.29 -23.30
C LYS A 58 -17.05 -14.71 -23.77
N THR A 59 -16.65 -15.58 -22.87
CA THR A 59 -16.53 -17.02 -23.13
C THR A 59 -17.75 -17.76 -22.57
N PRO A 60 -17.98 -19.04 -22.94
CA PRO A 60 -19.00 -19.87 -22.29
C PRO A 60 -18.81 -20.00 -20.76
N LYS A 61 -17.59 -19.77 -20.25
CA LYS A 61 -17.25 -19.82 -18.82
C LYS A 61 -17.35 -18.46 -18.11
N GLY A 62 -17.79 -17.42 -18.81
CA GLY A 62 -17.86 -16.04 -18.30
C GLY A 62 -16.89 -15.10 -19.01
N TRP A 63 -16.81 -13.88 -18.47
CA TRP A 63 -15.96 -12.81 -18.98
C TRP A 63 -14.50 -13.02 -18.62
N ARG A 64 -13.61 -12.77 -19.57
CA ARG A 64 -12.16 -12.91 -19.39
C ARG A 64 -11.42 -11.76 -20.05
N TRP A 65 -10.32 -11.35 -19.42
CA TRP A 65 -9.31 -10.53 -20.08
C TRP A 65 -8.74 -11.34 -21.23
N LYS A 66 -8.70 -10.74 -22.42
CA LYS A 66 -8.12 -11.38 -23.58
C LYS A 66 -6.62 -11.10 -23.56
N HIS A 67 -5.89 -12.00 -22.91
CA HIS A 67 -4.43 -12.07 -23.03
C HIS A 67 -4.15 -12.62 -24.42
N LEU A 68 -3.70 -11.79 -25.35
CA LEU A 68 -3.39 -12.28 -26.69
C LEU A 68 -1.92 -12.13 -27.01
N TYR A 69 -1.40 -13.22 -27.56
CA TYR A 69 -0.31 -13.28 -28.53
C TYR A 69 -0.34 -12.10 -29.52
N ASP A 70 -1.54 -11.69 -29.96
CA ASP A 70 -1.79 -10.64 -30.93
C ASP A 70 -2.99 -9.75 -30.58
N VAL A 71 -2.81 -8.44 -30.43
CA VAL A 71 -3.92 -7.48 -30.25
C VAL A 71 -4.08 -6.62 -31.51
N LYS A 72 -5.31 -6.26 -31.87
CA LYS A 72 -5.57 -5.23 -32.88
C LYS A 72 -5.65 -3.86 -32.20
N VAL A 73 -4.66 -3.01 -32.45
CA VAL A 73 -4.65 -1.61 -32.01
C VAL A 73 -4.75 -0.73 -33.26
N ASN A 74 -5.78 0.11 -33.33
CA ASN A 74 -6.07 0.97 -34.50
C ASN A 74 -6.04 0.22 -35.84
N GLY A 75 -6.59 -1.00 -35.88
CA GLY A 75 -6.62 -1.84 -37.07
C GLY A 75 -5.31 -2.57 -37.42
N LYS A 76 -4.20 -2.26 -36.74
CA LYS A 76 -2.93 -2.99 -36.88
C LYS A 76 -2.89 -4.17 -35.92
N LYS A 77 -2.58 -5.36 -36.44
CA LYS A 77 -2.29 -6.55 -35.62
C LYS A 77 -0.88 -6.42 -35.05
N VAL A 78 -0.75 -6.58 -33.74
CA VAL A 78 0.51 -6.38 -33.01
C VAL A 78 0.75 -7.58 -32.13
N SER A 79 1.92 -8.21 -32.30
CA SER A 79 2.31 -9.37 -31.51
C SER A 79 3.08 -8.94 -30.25
N VAL A 80 2.84 -9.61 -29.12
CA VAL A 80 3.68 -9.49 -27.91
C VAL A 80 5.15 -9.76 -28.26
N LYS A 81 5.39 -10.74 -29.14
CA LYS A 81 6.73 -11.10 -29.62
C LYS A 81 7.44 -9.92 -30.27
N ASP A 82 6.74 -9.16 -31.10
CA ASP A 82 7.32 -8.01 -31.81
C ASP A 82 7.65 -6.87 -30.86
N ILE A 83 6.80 -6.65 -29.85
CA ILE A 83 7.03 -5.63 -28.81
C ILE A 83 8.28 -5.98 -27.99
N LEU A 84 8.33 -7.21 -27.48
CA LEU A 84 9.42 -7.66 -26.61
C LEU A 84 10.76 -7.73 -27.35
N ARG A 85 10.78 -8.13 -28.63
CA ARG A 85 11.99 -8.10 -29.46
C ARG A 85 12.54 -6.69 -29.70
N GLY A 86 11.71 -5.67 -29.53
CA GLY A 86 12.14 -4.28 -29.59
C GLY A 86 12.96 -3.83 -28.38
N VAL A 87 12.95 -4.60 -27.28
CA VAL A 87 13.66 -4.26 -26.04
C VAL A 87 15.12 -4.66 -26.16
N SER A 88 16.01 -3.70 -25.88
CA SER A 88 17.46 -3.91 -25.91
C SER A 88 18.03 -3.91 -24.49
N PHE A 89 18.24 -5.08 -23.91
CA PHE A 89 18.98 -5.22 -22.66
C PHE A 89 20.50 -5.24 -22.93
N PRO A 90 21.33 -4.69 -22.03
CA PRO A 90 22.77 -4.77 -22.17
C PRO A 90 23.24 -6.22 -21.98
N TYR A 91 24.23 -6.64 -22.78
CA TYR A 91 24.80 -7.98 -22.75
C TYR A 91 25.23 -8.45 -21.35
N SER A 92 25.61 -7.52 -20.46
CA SER A 92 26.01 -7.82 -19.09
C SER A 92 24.90 -8.44 -18.23
N LEU A 93 23.62 -8.25 -18.57
CA LEU A 93 22.51 -8.87 -17.84
C LEU A 93 22.24 -10.31 -18.24
N ASN A 94 22.80 -10.76 -19.37
CA ASN A 94 22.61 -12.12 -19.89
C ASN A 94 21.13 -12.53 -19.98
N VAL A 95 20.26 -11.61 -20.40
CA VAL A 95 18.83 -11.88 -20.63
C VAL A 95 18.69 -12.68 -21.92
N ASP A 96 18.17 -13.91 -21.82
CA ASP A 96 17.78 -14.71 -22.97
C ASP A 96 16.43 -14.22 -23.49
N MET A 97 16.46 -13.46 -24.58
CA MET A 97 15.26 -12.85 -25.14
C MET A 97 14.28 -13.86 -25.74
N ASP A 98 14.77 -14.97 -26.29
CA ASP A 98 13.86 -15.97 -26.87
C ASP A 98 13.16 -16.74 -25.75
N GLU A 99 13.88 -17.12 -24.68
CA GLU A 99 13.29 -17.73 -23.49
C GLU A 99 12.29 -16.79 -22.81
N LEU A 100 12.64 -15.51 -22.59
CA LEU A 100 11.75 -14.51 -22.02
C LEU A 100 10.44 -14.42 -22.80
N ILE A 101 10.53 -14.31 -24.12
CA ILE A 101 9.37 -14.22 -25.01
C ILE A 101 8.51 -15.47 -24.91
N ASP A 102 9.12 -16.66 -24.97
CA ASP A 102 8.41 -17.92 -24.93
C ASP A 102 7.69 -18.12 -23.57
N LEU A 103 8.32 -17.70 -22.47
CA LEU A 103 7.70 -17.70 -21.14
C LEU A 103 6.51 -16.75 -21.06
N VAL A 104 6.67 -15.51 -21.52
CA VAL A 104 5.57 -14.51 -21.54
C VAL A 104 4.43 -14.97 -22.43
N ILE A 105 4.71 -15.64 -23.54
CA ILE A 105 3.67 -16.03 -24.48
C ILE A 105 2.89 -17.27 -24.00
N SER A 106 3.58 -18.25 -23.41
CA SER A 106 2.99 -19.55 -23.07
C SER A 106 2.36 -19.66 -21.68
N HIS A 107 2.49 -18.64 -20.80
CA HIS A 107 2.09 -18.78 -19.40
C HIS A 107 0.57 -18.99 -19.15
N HIS A 108 -0.27 -18.77 -20.15
CA HIS A 108 -1.70 -19.08 -20.11
C HIS A 108 -2.09 -20.40 -20.79
N ASP A 109 -1.11 -21.11 -21.38
CA ASP A 109 -1.39 -22.37 -22.04
C ASP A 109 -1.91 -23.42 -21.06
N ARG A 110 -2.71 -24.34 -21.57
CA ARG A 110 -3.35 -25.36 -20.73
C ARG A 110 -2.28 -26.28 -20.12
N GLY A 111 -2.17 -26.26 -18.79
CA GLY A 111 -1.17 -27.05 -18.06
C GLY A 111 0.21 -26.39 -17.99
N ALA A 112 0.30 -25.10 -18.38
CA ALA A 112 1.53 -24.33 -18.26
C ALA A 112 2.02 -24.24 -16.80
N ASP A 113 1.18 -24.45 -15.80
CA ASP A 113 1.57 -24.42 -14.38
C ASP A 113 2.52 -25.54 -13.94
N GLU A 114 2.82 -26.52 -14.81
CA GLU A 114 3.86 -27.53 -14.57
C GLU A 114 5.22 -27.17 -15.18
N VAL A 115 5.26 -26.27 -16.17
CA VAL A 115 6.45 -26.04 -17.04
C VAL A 115 6.81 -24.58 -17.24
N ASN A 116 5.90 -23.66 -16.94
CA ASN A 116 6.10 -22.22 -17.08
C ASN A 116 6.12 -21.58 -15.68
N PRO A 117 7.24 -20.94 -15.27
CA PRO A 117 7.39 -20.33 -13.96
C PRO A 117 6.37 -19.22 -13.66
N ILE A 118 5.99 -18.40 -14.64
CA ILE A 118 4.94 -17.38 -14.46
C ILE A 118 3.62 -18.07 -14.12
N SER A 119 3.23 -19.06 -14.93
CA SER A 119 1.99 -19.82 -14.71
C SER A 119 1.98 -20.54 -13.35
N TYR A 120 3.12 -21.05 -12.90
CA TYR A 120 3.29 -21.67 -11.59
C TYR A 120 3.07 -20.67 -10.44
N VAL A 121 3.64 -19.46 -10.55
CA VAL A 121 3.41 -18.37 -9.59
C VAL A 121 1.92 -18.01 -9.56
N GLU A 122 1.30 -17.91 -10.74
CA GLU A 122 -0.09 -17.47 -10.88
C GLU A 122 -1.14 -18.53 -10.51
N SER A 123 -0.81 -19.81 -10.65
CA SER A 123 -1.76 -20.91 -10.55
C SER A 123 -2.23 -21.14 -9.12
N ARG A 124 -3.55 -21.09 -8.92
CA ARG A 124 -4.20 -21.40 -7.63
C ARG A 124 -3.89 -22.80 -7.07
N ARG A 125 -3.42 -23.71 -7.93
CA ARG A 125 -3.05 -25.10 -7.60
C ARG A 125 -1.59 -25.23 -7.16
N LYS A 126 -0.76 -24.23 -7.48
CA LYS A 126 0.66 -24.15 -7.16
C LYS A 126 0.85 -23.05 -6.11
N LEU A 127 1.66 -22.03 -6.38
CA LEU A 127 1.84 -20.90 -5.47
C LEU A 127 0.57 -20.05 -5.38
N GLY A 128 -0.04 -19.71 -6.50
CA GLY A 128 -1.25 -18.88 -6.50
C GLY A 128 -1.02 -17.54 -5.83
N LEU A 129 0.17 -16.94 -6.01
CA LEU A 129 0.53 -15.65 -5.45
C LEU A 129 -0.46 -14.53 -5.85
N PRO A 130 -1.02 -14.50 -7.08
CA PRO A 130 -2.11 -13.58 -7.45
C PRO A 130 -3.44 -13.85 -6.74
N LEU A 131 -3.57 -14.90 -5.91
CA LEU A 131 -4.70 -15.00 -4.98
C LEU A 131 -4.72 -13.82 -4.00
N ILE A 132 -3.60 -13.12 -3.79
CA ILE A 132 -3.58 -11.89 -2.99
C ILE A 132 -4.40 -10.77 -3.65
N GLU A 133 -4.68 -10.84 -4.95
CA GLU A 133 -5.64 -9.95 -5.65
C GLU A 133 -7.08 -10.45 -5.55
N ALA A 134 -7.30 -11.74 -5.31
CA ALA A 134 -8.62 -12.35 -5.41
C ALA A 134 -9.26 -12.73 -4.05
N THR A 135 -8.47 -12.77 -2.97
CA THR A 135 -8.93 -13.41 -1.73
C THR A 135 -9.32 -12.38 -0.69
N LEU A 136 -10.62 -12.38 -0.36
CA LEU A 136 -11.26 -11.38 0.48
C LEU A 136 -10.76 -11.37 1.93
N LEU A 137 -10.37 -12.53 2.44
CA LEU A 137 -9.59 -12.74 3.66
C LEU A 137 -8.99 -14.13 3.42
N PRO A 138 -7.67 -14.29 3.34
CA PRO A 138 -7.06 -15.56 2.95
C PRO A 138 -7.49 -16.66 3.91
N SER A 139 -8.41 -17.52 3.46
CA SER A 139 -8.75 -18.77 4.17
C SER A 139 -7.65 -19.81 4.00
N LYS A 140 -6.78 -19.62 3.00
CA LYS A 140 -5.53 -20.35 2.84
C LYS A 140 -4.45 -19.70 3.69
N ASP A 141 -3.67 -20.52 4.36
CA ASP A 141 -2.44 -20.09 5.04
C ASP A 141 -1.53 -19.32 4.07
N PHE A 142 -0.99 -18.17 4.50
CA PHE A 142 -0.17 -17.31 3.66
C PHE A 142 1.05 -18.01 3.10
N ASN A 143 1.61 -18.92 3.90
CA ASN A 143 2.73 -19.75 3.51
C ASN A 143 2.40 -20.67 2.32
N LYS A 144 1.12 -20.96 2.08
CA LYS A 144 0.64 -21.76 0.93
C LYS A 144 0.34 -20.91 -0.29
N ILE A 145 0.41 -19.58 -0.19
CA ILE A 145 0.22 -18.68 -1.33
C ILE A 145 1.50 -17.93 -1.74
N GLY A 146 2.68 -18.45 -1.36
CA GLY A 146 3.98 -17.86 -1.72
C GLY A 146 4.35 -16.57 -0.96
N LEU A 147 3.62 -16.24 0.12
CA LEU A 147 3.97 -15.14 1.02
C LEU A 147 4.65 -15.67 2.27
N HIS A 148 5.68 -14.95 2.74
CA HIS A 148 6.27 -15.19 4.06
C HIS A 148 5.60 -14.30 5.11
N VAL A 149 5.13 -14.88 6.21
CA VAL A 149 4.60 -14.13 7.36
C VAL A 149 5.75 -13.68 8.26
N CYS A 150 6.13 -12.41 8.16
CA CYS A 150 7.19 -11.81 8.98
C CYS A 150 6.78 -11.74 10.46
N LEU A 151 5.50 -11.41 10.71
CA LEU A 151 4.95 -11.29 12.06
C LEU A 151 3.45 -11.56 12.04
N GLU A 152 2.99 -12.43 12.94
CA GLU A 152 1.57 -12.59 13.25
C GLU A 152 1.28 -12.00 14.63
N ALA A 153 0.33 -11.07 14.66
CA ALA A 153 -0.09 -10.35 15.84
C ALA A 153 -1.53 -10.74 16.22
N VAL A 154 -1.72 -11.18 17.46
CA VAL A 154 -2.97 -11.75 17.99
C VAL A 154 -3.41 -10.99 19.24
N GLY A 155 -4.72 -10.85 19.43
CA GLY A 155 -5.28 -10.20 20.61
C GLY A 155 -4.94 -8.71 20.70
N LEU A 156 -4.93 -7.99 19.57
CA LEU A 156 -4.81 -6.53 19.56
C LEU A 156 -6.14 -5.94 19.99
N ASN A 157 -6.20 -5.40 21.21
CA ASN A 157 -7.42 -4.88 21.83
C ASN A 157 -7.29 -3.43 22.32
N HIS A 158 -6.18 -2.75 21.98
CA HIS A 158 -5.90 -1.40 22.47
C HIS A 158 -5.17 -0.57 21.39
N PRO A 159 -5.45 0.74 21.26
CA PRO A 159 -4.80 1.63 20.29
C PRO A 159 -3.26 1.54 20.27
N TYR A 160 -2.61 1.46 21.45
CA TYR A 160 -1.15 1.28 21.53
C TYR A 160 -0.66 -0.02 20.90
N HIS A 161 -1.44 -1.10 20.91
CA HIS A 161 -1.04 -2.36 20.26
C HIS A 161 -1.00 -2.18 18.75
N TYR A 162 -2.05 -1.58 18.17
CA TYR A 162 -2.10 -1.27 16.74
C TYR A 162 -1.02 -0.29 16.35
N PHE A 163 -0.78 0.74 17.17
CA PHE A 163 0.28 1.71 16.93
C PHE A 163 1.66 1.05 16.89
N VAL A 164 2.03 0.23 17.88
CA VAL A 164 3.31 -0.50 17.87
C VAL A 164 3.41 -1.45 16.69
N LEU A 165 2.36 -2.23 16.39
CA LEU A 165 2.35 -3.10 15.21
C LEU A 165 2.58 -2.32 13.92
N THR A 166 1.92 -1.17 13.77
CA THR A 166 2.04 -0.35 12.56
C THR A 166 3.43 0.28 12.48
N LEU A 167 4.04 0.70 13.59
CA LEU A 167 5.44 1.15 13.60
C LEU A 167 6.41 0.04 13.15
N ILE A 168 6.18 -1.20 13.60
CA ILE A 168 6.97 -2.36 13.15
C ILE A 168 6.77 -2.60 11.65
N TYR A 169 5.53 -2.52 11.15
CA TYR A 169 5.23 -2.66 9.73
C TYR A 169 5.98 -1.64 8.86
N TYR A 170 5.99 -0.35 9.22
CA TYR A 170 6.73 0.66 8.45
C TYR A 170 8.25 0.51 8.59
N GLY A 171 8.75 0.03 9.72
CA GLY A 171 10.16 -0.32 9.89
C GLY A 171 10.56 -1.49 8.98
N LEU A 172 9.76 -2.56 8.97
CA LEU A 172 9.95 -3.69 8.05
C LEU A 172 9.95 -3.21 6.61
N LYS A 173 8.98 -2.37 6.20
CA LYS A 173 8.96 -1.78 4.86
C LYS A 173 10.26 -1.06 4.54
N HIS A 174 10.73 -0.18 5.42
CA HIS A 174 11.96 0.59 5.19
C HIS A 174 13.18 -0.29 4.90
N TYR A 175 13.43 -1.29 5.74
CA TYR A 175 14.60 -2.17 5.59
C TYR A 175 14.42 -3.18 4.44
N LEU A 176 13.23 -3.75 4.28
CA LEU A 176 12.94 -4.64 3.15
C LEU A 176 13.00 -3.90 1.81
N ASN A 177 12.72 -2.60 1.77
CA ASN A 177 12.88 -1.78 0.57
C ASN A 177 14.30 -1.84 0.03
N LYS A 178 15.28 -1.67 0.92
CA LYS A 178 16.71 -1.75 0.60
C LYS A 178 17.11 -3.15 0.16
N LEU A 179 16.64 -4.17 0.88
CA LEU A 179 16.91 -5.57 0.53
C LEU A 179 16.36 -5.93 -0.87
N TYR A 180 15.12 -5.54 -1.17
CA TYR A 180 14.57 -5.70 -2.52
C TYR A 180 15.37 -4.92 -3.56
N GLY A 181 15.78 -3.69 -3.24
CA GLY A 181 16.64 -2.86 -4.09
C GLY A 181 17.96 -3.51 -4.43
N GLU A 182 18.65 -4.10 -3.44
CA GLU A 182 19.90 -4.84 -3.64
C GLU A 182 19.70 -6.05 -4.57
N ILE A 183 18.63 -6.81 -4.36
CA ILE A 183 18.31 -7.97 -5.19
C ILE A 183 18.00 -7.54 -6.62
N PHE A 184 17.13 -6.56 -6.82
CA PHE A 184 16.75 -6.10 -8.16
C PHE A 184 17.92 -5.45 -8.90
N ARG A 185 18.79 -4.70 -8.20
CA ARG A 185 20.05 -4.19 -8.77
C ARG A 185 20.95 -5.30 -9.26
N SER A 186 21.05 -6.40 -8.53
CA SER A 186 21.83 -7.57 -8.97
C SER A 186 21.29 -8.20 -10.26
N LEU A 187 20.00 -7.99 -10.55
CA LEU A 187 19.31 -8.41 -11.77
C LEU A 187 19.29 -7.33 -12.86
N GLY A 188 19.93 -6.18 -12.60
CA GLY A 188 20.01 -5.05 -13.54
C GLY A 188 18.91 -4.01 -13.42
N LEU A 189 18.01 -4.09 -12.45
CA LEU A 189 16.94 -3.11 -12.26
C LEU A 189 17.24 -2.21 -11.04
N GLN A 190 17.60 -0.97 -11.32
CA GLN A 190 17.69 0.09 -10.31
C GLN A 190 16.35 0.78 -10.13
N ARG A 191 15.61 1.01 -11.22
CA ARG A 191 14.38 1.78 -11.22
C ARG A 191 13.41 1.28 -12.28
N LEU A 192 12.13 1.25 -11.93
CA LEU A 192 11.04 0.99 -12.88
C LEU A 192 10.21 2.27 -13.03
N VAL A 193 10.00 2.71 -14.26
CA VAL A 193 9.13 3.84 -14.61
C VAL A 193 7.99 3.31 -15.45
N VAL A 194 6.74 3.57 -15.04
CA VAL A 194 5.55 3.19 -15.80
C VAL A 194 4.70 4.41 -16.08
N ASP A 195 4.51 4.74 -17.35
CA ASP A 195 3.70 5.86 -17.80
C ASP A 195 2.39 5.35 -18.40
N TYR A 196 1.26 5.78 -17.84
CA TYR A 196 -0.07 5.54 -18.38
C TYR A 196 -0.57 6.80 -19.11
N HIS A 197 -0.72 6.70 -20.43
CA HIS A 197 -1.28 7.74 -21.28
C HIS A 197 -2.73 7.41 -21.62
N PHE A 198 -3.67 8.20 -21.12
CA PHE A 198 -5.10 8.03 -21.42
C PHE A 198 -5.48 8.83 -22.66
N GLY A 199 -6.16 8.18 -23.60
CA GLY A 199 -6.56 8.81 -24.86
C GLY A 199 -6.81 7.77 -25.94
N ASP A 200 -6.15 7.93 -27.08
CA ASP A 200 -6.23 6.95 -28.16
C ASP A 200 -5.35 5.74 -27.83
N ALA A 201 -5.84 4.54 -28.16
CA ALA A 201 -5.07 3.31 -27.98
C ALA A 201 -3.81 3.33 -28.87
N ASP A 202 -2.68 2.87 -28.34
CA ASP A 202 -1.43 2.66 -29.07
C ASP A 202 -0.69 1.44 -28.48
N ILE A 203 0.37 1.00 -29.15
CA ILE A 203 1.20 -0.12 -28.74
C ILE A 203 2.04 0.29 -27.53
N PRO A 204 2.14 -0.54 -26.46
CA PRO A 204 3.04 -0.27 -25.36
C PRO A 204 4.49 -0.10 -25.83
N ARG A 205 5.20 0.84 -25.22
CA ARG A 205 6.62 1.08 -25.49
C ARG A 205 7.41 0.65 -24.29
N ILE A 206 8.49 -0.09 -24.53
CA ILE A 206 9.37 -0.59 -23.48
C ILE A 206 10.78 -0.15 -23.86
N ASP A 207 11.46 0.51 -22.94
CA ASP A 207 12.84 0.92 -23.08
C ASP A 207 13.63 0.52 -21.85
N TYR A 208 14.88 0.14 -22.03
CA TYR A 208 15.80 -0.17 -20.94
C TYR A 208 17.08 0.62 -21.13
N LYS A 209 17.46 1.39 -20.12
CA LYS A 209 18.69 2.18 -20.15
C LYS A 209 19.27 2.38 -18.76
N ASP A 210 20.56 2.08 -18.61
CA ASP A 210 21.35 2.38 -17.40
C ASP A 210 20.67 1.93 -16.08
N GLY A 211 20.11 0.72 -16.04
CA GLY A 211 19.41 0.22 -14.85
C GLY A 211 17.95 0.65 -14.73
N VAL A 212 17.44 1.46 -15.66
CA VAL A 212 16.06 1.95 -15.66
C VAL A 212 15.25 1.22 -16.72
N LEU A 213 14.21 0.48 -16.31
CA LEU A 213 13.19 -0.03 -17.21
C LEU A 213 12.04 0.98 -17.28
N SER A 214 11.71 1.46 -18.47
CA SER A 214 10.62 2.39 -18.72
C SER A 214 9.54 1.72 -19.58
N ILE A 215 8.29 1.74 -19.11
CA ILE A 215 7.15 1.17 -19.81
C ILE A 215 6.10 2.26 -20.01
N SER A 216 5.71 2.52 -21.25
CA SER A 216 4.60 3.42 -21.57
C SER A 216 3.41 2.63 -22.08
N TYR A 217 2.31 2.69 -21.34
CA TYR A 217 1.01 2.12 -21.69
C TYR A 217 0.07 3.19 -22.25
N PHE A 218 -0.72 2.82 -23.26
CA PHE A 218 -1.70 3.70 -23.90
C PHE A 218 -3.11 3.16 -23.68
N VAL A 219 -3.83 3.81 -22.77
CA VAL A 219 -5.13 3.39 -22.25
C VAL A 219 -6.21 4.09 -23.05
N SER A 220 -7.05 3.31 -23.73
CA SER A 220 -8.17 3.85 -24.51
C SER A 220 -9.19 4.48 -23.58
N SER A 221 -9.29 5.82 -23.57
CA SER A 221 -10.27 6.55 -22.77
C SER A 221 -10.55 7.93 -23.37
N ASN A 222 -11.82 8.19 -23.67
CA ASN A 222 -12.27 9.50 -24.12
C ASN A 222 -12.55 10.43 -22.92
N GLU A 223 -13.02 9.88 -21.79
CA GLU A 223 -13.32 10.65 -20.59
C GLU A 223 -12.05 11.23 -19.97
N PHE A 224 -10.95 10.47 -19.97
CA PHE A 224 -9.66 10.86 -19.41
C PHE A 224 -8.63 11.23 -20.47
N ARG A 225 -9.05 11.59 -21.69
CA ARG A 225 -8.13 11.95 -22.78
C ARG A 225 -7.13 13.03 -22.35
N GLY A 226 -5.84 12.77 -22.57
CA GLY A 226 -4.74 13.65 -22.22
C GLY A 226 -4.27 13.54 -20.77
N LEU A 227 -4.92 12.69 -19.95
CA LEU A 227 -4.42 12.36 -18.62
C LEU A 227 -3.16 11.50 -18.74
N HIS A 228 -2.14 11.88 -17.98
CA HIS A 228 -0.89 11.16 -17.88
C HIS A 228 -0.59 10.82 -16.41
N ILE A 229 -0.42 9.54 -16.12
CA ILE A 229 -0.03 9.05 -14.80
C ILE A 229 1.35 8.43 -14.93
N ARG A 230 2.32 8.94 -14.19
CA ARG A 230 3.66 8.35 -14.11
C ARG A 230 3.83 7.64 -12.79
N HIS A 231 4.25 6.39 -12.79
CA HIS A 231 4.70 5.67 -11.62
C HIS A 231 6.21 5.51 -11.67
N GLU A 232 6.84 5.60 -10.51
CA GLU A 232 8.27 5.37 -10.35
C GLU A 232 8.49 4.47 -9.13
N TYR A 233 9.23 3.37 -9.31
CA TYR A 233 9.55 2.39 -8.28
C TYR A 233 11.07 2.27 -8.12
N SER A 234 11.57 2.37 -6.88
CA SER A 234 13.00 2.31 -6.56
C SER A 234 13.20 2.07 -5.05
N ASP A 235 14.43 1.77 -4.62
CA ASP A 235 14.74 1.60 -3.20
C ASP A 235 15.15 2.89 -2.49
N ASP A 236 15.48 3.92 -3.25
CA ASP A 236 15.86 5.27 -2.79
C ASP A 236 14.68 6.26 -2.74
N ILE A 237 13.47 5.80 -3.08
CA ILE A 237 12.25 6.62 -3.06
C ILE A 237 11.24 6.07 -2.06
N GLU A 238 10.42 6.98 -1.55
CA GLU A 238 9.29 6.67 -0.67
C GLU A 238 7.99 7.08 -1.35
N PHE A 239 6.87 6.58 -0.83
CA PHE A 239 5.57 6.91 -1.38
C PHE A 239 5.32 8.43 -1.40
N ASN A 240 5.07 8.98 -2.59
CA ASN A 240 4.78 10.40 -2.76
C ASN A 240 3.88 10.64 -3.98
N ILE A 241 3.17 11.76 -3.98
CA ILE A 241 2.32 12.20 -5.10
C ILE A 241 2.65 13.65 -5.50
N ILE A 242 2.88 13.88 -6.79
CA ILE A 242 3.23 15.19 -7.32
C ILE A 242 2.36 15.49 -8.54
N LYS A 243 1.88 16.73 -8.65
CA LYS A 243 1.17 17.19 -9.86
C LYS A 243 2.16 17.38 -11.01
N THR A 244 1.83 16.86 -12.18
CA THR A 244 2.54 17.14 -13.44
C THR A 244 1.69 18.04 -14.36
N ASN A 245 2.25 18.50 -15.48
CA ASN A 245 1.52 19.33 -16.44
C ASN A 245 0.28 18.62 -17.02
N SER A 246 0.37 17.30 -17.21
CA SER A 246 -0.66 16.46 -17.85
C SER A 246 -1.36 15.49 -16.89
N GLY A 247 -1.01 15.48 -15.59
CA GLY A 247 -1.68 14.63 -14.60
C GLY A 247 -0.93 14.54 -13.28
N ALA A 248 -0.46 13.34 -12.92
CA ALA A 248 0.22 13.08 -11.66
C ALA A 248 1.43 12.15 -11.83
N ALA A 249 2.41 12.31 -10.96
CA ALA A 249 3.50 11.37 -10.77
C ALA A 249 3.41 10.78 -9.36
N LEU A 250 3.51 9.46 -9.27
CA LEU A 250 3.48 8.69 -8.03
C LEU A 250 4.81 7.96 -7.89
N SER A 251 5.44 8.13 -6.74
CA SER A 251 6.68 7.41 -6.39
C SER A 251 6.32 6.31 -5.40
N PHE A 252 7.01 5.18 -5.47
CA PHE A 252 6.79 4.02 -4.61
C PHE A 252 8.13 3.37 -4.25
N GLY A 253 8.31 3.01 -2.98
CA GLY A 253 9.31 2.02 -2.62
C GLY A 253 8.90 0.64 -3.17
N TRP A 254 9.87 -0.23 -3.48
CA TRP A 254 9.58 -1.66 -3.73
C TRP A 254 8.72 -2.29 -2.63
N SER A 255 9.01 -1.97 -1.37
CA SER A 255 8.26 -2.47 -0.22
C SER A 255 6.81 -1.98 -0.14
N ASP A 256 6.44 -0.89 -0.83
CA ASP A 256 5.05 -0.39 -0.87
C ASP A 256 4.12 -1.39 -1.58
N VAL A 257 4.69 -2.21 -2.45
CA VAL A 257 3.94 -3.18 -3.27
C VAL A 257 4.29 -4.63 -2.95
N LEU A 258 5.32 -4.89 -2.11
CA LEU A 258 5.81 -6.23 -1.78
C LEU A 258 5.64 -6.62 -0.31
N VAL A 259 5.27 -5.68 0.57
CA VAL A 259 5.05 -5.91 1.99
C VAL A 259 3.65 -5.44 2.37
N TYR A 260 2.90 -6.28 3.08
CA TYR A 260 1.50 -6.06 3.38
C TYR A 260 1.22 -6.25 4.85
N MET A 261 0.34 -5.42 5.41
CA MET A 261 -0.30 -5.68 6.70
C MET A 261 -1.78 -5.90 6.46
N VAL A 262 -2.28 -7.08 6.83
CA VAL A 262 -3.65 -7.50 6.53
C VAL A 262 -4.31 -8.22 7.70
N PRO A 263 -5.61 -8.01 7.92
CA PRO A 263 -6.37 -8.78 8.88
C PRO A 263 -6.52 -10.24 8.42
N TYR A 264 -6.51 -11.17 9.36
CA TYR A 264 -6.69 -12.60 9.15
C TYR A 264 -7.75 -13.12 10.13
N THR A 265 -8.75 -13.83 9.59
CA THR A 265 -9.91 -14.35 10.34
C THR A 265 -10.00 -15.87 10.30
N GLY A 266 -8.92 -16.57 9.92
CA GLY A 266 -8.89 -18.04 9.86
C GLY A 266 -8.87 -18.74 11.23
N SER A 267 -8.82 -17.98 12.33
CA SER A 267 -8.87 -18.45 13.72
C SER A 267 -10.11 -17.90 14.46
N SER A 268 -10.47 -18.50 15.59
CA SER A 268 -11.51 -17.99 16.51
C SER A 268 -11.24 -16.59 17.06
N GLU A 269 -10.03 -16.06 16.84
CA GLU A 269 -9.59 -14.71 17.17
C GLU A 269 -9.12 -13.98 15.90
N VAL A 270 -9.40 -12.67 15.81
CA VAL A 270 -8.89 -11.81 14.74
C VAL A 270 -7.38 -11.60 14.96
N SER A 271 -6.57 -11.95 13.97
CA SER A 271 -5.14 -11.64 13.94
C SER A 271 -4.79 -10.66 12.82
N TYR A 272 -3.65 -10.00 12.94
CA TYR A 272 -3.06 -9.18 11.89
C TYR A 272 -1.74 -9.81 11.49
N ARG A 273 -1.52 -9.98 10.20
CA ARG A 273 -0.30 -10.56 9.65
C ARG A 273 0.43 -9.51 8.84
N ILE A 274 1.72 -9.34 9.12
CA ILE A 274 2.65 -8.67 8.24
C ILE A 274 3.29 -9.74 7.37
N ALA A 275 3.12 -9.63 6.06
CA ALA A 275 3.61 -10.59 5.10
C ALA A 275 4.39 -9.90 3.98
N CYS A 276 5.33 -10.62 3.37
CA CYS A 276 6.11 -10.14 2.25
C CYS A 276 6.30 -11.20 1.17
N VAL A 277 6.61 -10.75 -0.05
CA VAL A 277 6.90 -11.64 -1.19
C VAL A 277 8.35 -12.11 -1.11
N ILE A 278 8.57 -13.41 -1.27
CA ILE A 278 9.92 -13.99 -1.25
C ILE A 278 10.56 -13.83 -2.65
N PRO A 279 11.70 -13.13 -2.76
CA PRO A 279 12.40 -12.97 -4.03
C PRO A 279 13.02 -14.30 -4.48
N GLY A 280 12.86 -14.66 -5.75
CA GLY A 280 13.47 -15.87 -6.33
C GLY A 280 12.94 -17.19 -5.74
N LEU A 281 11.71 -17.18 -5.21
CA LEU A 281 11.08 -18.37 -4.63
C LEU A 281 10.90 -19.52 -5.64
N VAL A 282 10.80 -19.21 -6.92
CA VAL A 282 10.59 -20.22 -7.96
C VAL A 282 11.90 -20.53 -8.68
N LYS A 283 12.23 -21.81 -8.70
CA LYS A 283 13.35 -22.35 -9.47
C LYS A 283 12.84 -22.94 -10.77
N TYR A 284 13.47 -22.52 -11.87
CA TYR A 284 13.23 -23.05 -13.20
C TYR A 284 14.51 -23.70 -13.73
N LYS A 285 14.47 -25.02 -13.96
CA LYS A 285 15.62 -25.75 -14.51
C LYS A 285 15.15 -26.96 -15.32
N ASN A 286 15.68 -27.10 -16.53
CA ASN A 286 15.35 -28.21 -17.44
C ASN A 286 13.83 -28.38 -17.61
N GLU A 287 13.12 -27.27 -17.86
CA GLU A 287 11.66 -27.21 -18.03
C GLU A 287 10.83 -27.69 -16.82
N LYS A 288 11.46 -27.82 -15.64
CA LYS A 288 10.77 -28.11 -14.39
C LYS A 288 10.69 -26.87 -13.52
N VAL A 289 9.50 -26.64 -12.96
CA VAL A 289 9.22 -25.54 -12.03
C VAL A 289 8.96 -26.10 -10.64
N GLU A 290 9.69 -25.61 -9.65
CA GLU A 290 9.53 -25.98 -8.24
C GLU A 290 9.84 -24.80 -7.31
N GLU A 291 9.41 -24.87 -6.06
CA GLU A 291 9.83 -23.92 -5.02
C GLU A 291 11.30 -24.15 -4.63
N ASP A 292 12.09 -23.08 -4.55
CA ASP A 292 13.44 -23.11 -4.00
C ASP A 292 13.40 -22.97 -2.47
N VAL A 293 13.38 -24.11 -1.79
CA VAL A 293 13.33 -24.20 -0.32
C VAL A 293 14.53 -23.50 0.32
N ARG A 294 15.71 -23.53 -0.31
CA ARG A 294 16.91 -22.88 0.25
C ARG A 294 16.78 -21.37 0.18
N VAL A 295 16.36 -20.81 -0.96
CA VAL A 295 16.12 -19.36 -1.08
C VAL A 295 15.06 -18.89 -0.09
N LYS A 296 14.00 -19.69 0.10
CA LYS A 296 13.00 -19.44 1.13
C LYS A 296 13.65 -19.36 2.52
N GLU A 297 14.35 -20.39 2.98
CA GLU A 297 14.98 -20.42 4.31
C GLU A 297 15.97 -19.26 4.52
N GLU A 298 16.79 -18.95 3.51
CA GLU A 298 17.75 -17.83 3.55
C GLU A 298 17.04 -16.48 3.66
N PHE A 299 15.95 -16.28 2.92
CA PHE A 299 15.17 -15.05 2.99
C PHE A 299 14.41 -14.92 4.32
N GLU A 300 13.85 -16.01 4.84
CA GLU A 300 13.18 -16.05 6.16
C GLU A 300 14.15 -15.67 7.29
N ALA A 301 15.40 -16.13 7.21
CA ALA A 301 16.45 -15.73 8.14
C ALA A 301 16.74 -14.22 8.04
N LYS A 302 16.89 -13.68 6.83
CA LYS A 302 17.09 -12.22 6.62
C LYS A 302 15.92 -11.39 7.14
N VAL A 303 14.68 -11.80 6.88
CA VAL A 303 13.48 -11.11 7.41
C VAL A 303 13.47 -11.13 8.94
N SER A 304 13.91 -12.23 9.55
CA SER A 304 14.02 -12.32 11.01
C SER A 304 15.08 -11.37 11.56
N GLU A 305 16.22 -11.21 10.89
CA GLU A 305 17.26 -10.21 11.22
C GLU A 305 16.72 -8.78 11.10
N VAL A 306 15.98 -8.49 10.02
CA VAL A 306 15.35 -7.18 9.82
C VAL A 306 14.31 -6.88 10.90
N LEU A 307 13.45 -7.84 11.26
CA LEU A 307 12.48 -7.66 12.34
C LEU A 307 13.17 -7.31 13.66
N VAL A 308 14.31 -7.95 13.93
CA VAL A 308 15.14 -7.70 15.09
C VAL A 308 15.71 -6.28 15.06
N GLU A 309 16.24 -5.84 13.93
CA GLU A 309 16.78 -4.48 13.73
C GLU A 309 15.69 -3.43 14.00
N VAL A 310 14.49 -3.62 13.41
CA VAL A 310 13.34 -2.74 13.64
C VAL A 310 12.99 -2.64 15.13
N ILE A 311 13.00 -3.76 15.86
CA ILE A 311 12.70 -3.74 17.30
C ILE A 311 13.82 -3.05 18.08
N ASN A 312 15.10 -3.30 17.76
CA ASN A 312 16.22 -2.62 18.40
C ASN A 312 16.16 -1.10 18.20
N ASP A 313 15.77 -0.65 17.01
CA ASP A 313 15.56 0.76 16.71
C ASP A 313 14.41 1.36 17.54
N LEU A 314 13.29 0.64 17.68
CA LEU A 314 12.20 1.06 18.57
C LEU A 314 12.66 1.15 20.03
N GLU A 315 13.50 0.21 20.48
CA GLU A 315 14.05 0.19 21.84
C GLU A 315 15.08 1.28 22.13
N SER A 316 16.01 1.50 21.21
CA SER A 316 17.00 2.58 21.32
C SER A 316 16.33 3.96 21.39
N ASN A 317 15.09 4.05 20.91
CA ASN A 317 14.28 5.24 20.92
C ASN A 317 13.53 5.51 22.23
N ILE A 318 13.40 4.54 23.13
CA ILE A 318 12.54 4.65 24.31
C ILE A 318 13.29 4.88 25.63
N ASP A 319 14.63 5.00 25.64
CA ASP A 319 15.47 5.22 26.85
C ASP A 319 15.13 4.27 28.03
N LEU A 320 14.55 3.10 27.74
CA LEU A 320 14.18 2.13 28.77
C LEU A 320 15.42 1.27 29.09
N LYS A 321 15.78 1.18 30.37
CA LYS A 321 16.95 0.41 30.86
C LYS A 321 16.82 -1.12 30.73
N GLU A 322 15.73 -1.61 30.16
CA GLU A 322 15.38 -3.03 30.15
C GLU A 322 15.27 -3.55 28.71
N ASN A 323 15.65 -4.82 28.49
CA ASN A 323 15.54 -5.48 27.20
C ASN A 323 14.08 -5.90 26.94
N TYR A 324 13.38 -5.12 26.13
CA TYR A 324 11.99 -5.30 25.71
C TYR A 324 11.82 -6.20 24.49
N ARG A 325 12.90 -6.54 23.78
CA ARG A 325 12.83 -7.07 22.42
C ARG A 325 11.96 -8.31 22.34
N GLN A 326 12.29 -9.32 23.14
CA GLN A 326 11.51 -10.55 23.17
C GLN A 326 10.11 -10.32 23.72
N LEU A 327 9.95 -9.41 24.68
CA LEU A 327 8.66 -9.09 25.28
C LEU A 327 7.70 -8.44 24.27
N ILE A 328 8.18 -7.55 23.40
CA ILE A 328 7.36 -6.94 22.34
C ILE A 328 6.84 -8.03 21.40
N ILE A 329 7.71 -8.93 20.94
CA ILE A 329 7.33 -10.04 20.05
C ILE A 329 6.34 -10.97 20.73
N ASP A 330 6.63 -11.39 21.96
CA ASP A 330 5.79 -12.31 22.72
C ASP A 330 4.37 -11.74 22.91
N TYR A 331 4.25 -10.47 23.31
CA TYR A 331 2.95 -9.84 23.51
C TYR A 331 2.18 -9.59 22.22
N LEU A 332 2.87 -9.32 21.09
CA LEU A 332 2.24 -9.23 19.78
C LEU A 332 1.69 -10.60 19.38
N ARG A 333 2.42 -11.68 19.63
CA ARG A 333 1.98 -13.06 19.35
C ARG A 333 0.91 -13.59 20.32
N GLY A 334 0.44 -12.77 21.27
CA GLY A 334 -0.55 -13.18 22.27
C GLY A 334 0.04 -13.98 23.45
N ASN A 335 1.36 -14.14 23.53
CA ASN A 335 2.04 -14.84 24.62
C ASN A 335 2.23 -13.93 25.84
N GLU A 336 1.13 -13.38 26.36
CA GLU A 336 1.15 -12.56 27.57
C GLU A 336 1.50 -13.39 28.81
N LYS A 337 2.32 -12.83 29.70
CA LYS A 337 2.76 -13.48 30.94
C LYS A 337 2.43 -12.61 32.13
N GLY A 338 2.18 -13.25 33.26
CA GLY A 338 2.18 -12.60 34.56
C GLY A 338 0.84 -12.54 35.27
N ASP A 339 0.92 -12.05 36.51
CA ASP A 339 -0.18 -12.16 37.48
C ASP A 339 -1.03 -10.88 37.59
N TYR A 340 -0.54 -9.76 37.06
CA TYR A 340 -1.27 -8.49 37.12
C TYR A 340 -1.94 -8.16 35.78
N SER A 341 -3.00 -7.35 35.83
CA SER A 341 -3.68 -6.86 34.63
C SER A 341 -3.13 -5.49 34.21
N CYS A 342 -2.84 -5.34 32.92
CA CYS A 342 -2.38 -4.07 32.35
C CYS A 342 -3.43 -2.98 32.54
N LEU A 343 -3.03 -1.85 33.12
CA LEU A 343 -3.89 -0.69 33.36
C LEU A 343 -4.59 -0.17 32.09
N PHE A 344 -3.95 -0.27 30.92
CA PHE A 344 -4.50 0.26 29.67
C PHE A 344 -5.40 -0.73 28.93
N CYS A 345 -4.98 -1.99 28.81
CA CYS A 345 -5.60 -2.95 27.89
C CYS A 345 -6.09 -4.25 28.55
N GLY A 346 -5.89 -4.40 29.85
CA GLY A 346 -6.31 -5.58 30.61
C GLY A 346 -5.43 -6.83 30.45
N LYS A 347 -4.53 -6.89 29.46
CA LYS A 347 -3.60 -8.02 29.23
C LYS A 347 -2.75 -8.35 30.45
N LYS A 348 -2.45 -9.62 30.68
CA LYS A 348 -1.58 -10.05 31.79
C LYS A 348 -0.16 -9.48 31.67
N THR A 349 0.43 -9.10 32.80
CA THR A 349 1.79 -8.55 32.88
C THR A 349 2.36 -8.71 34.29
N ASP A 350 3.63 -9.08 34.40
CA ASP A 350 4.39 -9.01 35.67
C ASP A 350 5.03 -7.64 35.89
N ARG A 351 4.91 -6.76 34.89
CA ARG A 351 5.68 -5.53 34.85
C ARG A 351 4.94 -4.39 35.52
N LYS A 352 5.57 -3.83 36.55
CA LYS A 352 5.14 -2.61 37.22
C LYS A 352 5.91 -1.40 36.71
N VAL A 353 5.20 -0.31 36.49
CA VAL A 353 5.75 0.97 36.04
C VAL A 353 5.28 2.04 37.02
N LYS A 354 6.20 2.92 37.42
CA LYS A 354 5.88 4.02 38.34
C LYS A 354 5.07 5.10 37.63
N LEU A 355 3.81 5.28 38.03
CA LEU A 355 2.95 6.36 37.59
C LEU A 355 3.26 7.63 38.38
N SER A 356 4.26 8.39 37.93
CA SER A 356 4.63 9.66 38.57
C SER A 356 5.02 10.71 37.53
N ARG A 357 5.05 11.99 37.92
CA ARG A 357 5.59 13.09 37.08
C ARG A 357 7.08 12.91 36.74
N SER A 358 7.80 12.10 37.48
CA SER A 358 9.18 11.67 37.20
C SER A 358 9.25 10.29 36.51
N GLY A 359 8.11 9.70 36.17
CA GLY A 359 7.96 8.37 35.57
C GLY A 359 7.04 8.43 34.35
N LEU A 360 6.14 7.47 34.19
CA LEU A 360 5.29 7.37 32.99
C LEU A 360 4.34 8.57 32.79
N LEU A 361 4.04 9.33 33.85
CA LEU A 361 3.11 10.46 33.81
C LEU A 361 3.85 11.81 33.75
N SER A 362 5.06 11.85 33.19
CA SER A 362 5.89 13.05 33.18
C SER A 362 5.19 14.25 32.56
N GLU A 363 5.35 15.43 33.21
CA GLU A 363 4.75 16.79 33.10
C GLU A 363 3.55 17.14 32.18
N LYS A 364 3.08 16.27 31.28
CA LYS A 364 2.01 16.52 30.30
C LYS A 364 1.08 15.32 30.10
N PHE A 365 1.06 14.35 31.01
CA PHE A 365 -0.03 13.38 31.07
C PHE A 365 -1.28 14.07 31.60
N THR A 366 -2.41 13.96 30.91
CA THR A 366 -3.61 14.73 31.27
C THR A 366 -4.90 13.93 31.31
N ASP A 367 -4.83 12.60 31.30
CA ASP A 367 -5.99 11.71 31.49
C ASP A 367 -5.90 10.90 32.79
N TYR A 368 -5.59 11.59 33.89
CA TYR A 368 -5.56 11.01 35.24
C TYR A 368 -6.92 10.39 35.63
N HIS A 369 -8.02 10.76 34.97
CA HIS A 369 -9.36 10.24 35.26
C HIS A 369 -9.56 8.78 34.84
N ARG A 370 -8.76 8.26 33.88
CA ARG A 370 -8.76 6.83 33.51
C ARG A 370 -7.90 5.98 34.43
N ILE A 371 -6.97 6.60 35.15
CA ILE A 371 -6.09 5.94 36.13
C ILE A 371 -6.78 6.00 37.49
N ARG A 372 -7.41 4.91 37.93
CA ARG A 372 -8.00 4.85 39.28
C ARG A 372 -6.87 4.86 40.33
N GLY A 373 -6.72 5.98 41.05
CA GLY A 373 -5.85 6.09 42.24
C GLY A 373 -5.11 7.44 42.36
N SER A 374 -4.75 7.84 43.57
CA SER A 374 -4.04 9.10 43.87
C SER A 374 -2.62 9.13 43.26
N ALA A 375 -2.30 10.19 42.51
CA ALA A 375 -1.11 10.32 41.66
C ALA A 375 0.27 10.38 42.37
N GLU A 376 0.33 10.26 43.69
CA GLU A 376 1.59 10.25 44.44
C GLU A 376 2.01 8.81 44.75
N GLY A 377 2.77 8.20 43.83
CA GLY A 377 3.52 6.97 44.12
C GLY A 377 2.87 5.64 43.73
N LEU A 378 1.86 5.62 42.86
CA LEU A 378 1.27 4.36 42.39
C LEU A 378 2.20 3.62 41.41
N GLU A 379 2.62 2.41 41.78
CA GLU A 379 3.07 1.41 40.82
C GLU A 379 1.83 0.84 40.12
N ALA A 380 1.78 0.92 38.79
CA ALA A 380 0.75 0.27 38.00
C ALA A 380 1.35 -0.81 37.10
N SER A 381 0.62 -1.88 36.94
CA SER A 381 1.01 -2.95 36.03
C SER A 381 0.68 -2.57 34.60
N ILE A 382 1.66 -2.58 33.70
CA ILE A 382 1.50 -2.16 32.31
C ILE A 382 2.18 -3.17 31.40
N CYS A 383 1.48 -3.63 30.37
CA CYS A 383 2.06 -4.57 29.43
C CYS A 383 3.13 -3.89 28.54
N PRO A 384 4.10 -4.66 28.02
CA PRO A 384 5.18 -4.12 27.20
C PRO A 384 4.70 -3.27 26.02
N LEU A 385 3.68 -3.72 25.27
CA LEU A 385 3.16 -2.99 24.11
C LEU A 385 2.52 -1.66 24.48
N CYS A 386 1.73 -1.61 25.56
CA CYS A 386 1.14 -0.36 26.01
C CYS A 386 2.20 0.61 26.54
N HIS A 387 3.24 0.10 27.23
CA HIS A 387 4.33 0.95 27.71
C HIS A 387 5.13 1.54 26.53
N VAL A 388 5.59 0.69 25.60
CA VAL A 388 6.36 1.14 24.42
C VAL A 388 5.53 2.10 23.56
N GLY A 389 4.28 1.73 23.24
CA GLY A 389 3.39 2.57 22.46
C GLY A 389 3.13 3.92 23.12
N PHE A 390 2.96 3.94 24.44
CA PHE A 390 2.79 5.18 25.18
C PHE A 390 4.03 6.08 25.12
N VAL A 391 5.23 5.54 25.39
CA VAL A 391 6.48 6.33 25.41
C VAL A 391 6.79 6.89 24.02
N LEU A 392 6.59 6.09 22.97
CA LEU A 392 6.81 6.53 21.59
C LEU A 392 5.79 7.58 21.15
N GLU A 393 4.50 7.39 21.45
CA GLU A 393 3.46 8.39 21.18
C GLU A 393 3.83 9.71 21.85
N GLU A 394 4.17 9.68 23.14
CA GLU A 394 4.52 10.89 23.88
C GLU A 394 5.76 11.58 23.30
N LYS A 395 6.78 10.79 22.92
CA LYS A 395 7.99 11.30 22.28
C LYS A 395 7.66 12.01 20.96
N PHE A 396 6.86 11.38 20.09
CA PHE A 396 6.46 11.97 18.80
C PHE A 396 5.59 13.21 18.99
N ARG A 397 4.61 13.16 19.89
CA ARG A 397 3.74 14.29 20.22
C ARG A 397 4.53 15.51 20.72
N ARG A 398 5.60 15.30 21.50
CA ARG A 398 6.48 16.38 22.00
C ARG A 398 7.29 17.06 20.90
N GLN A 399 7.61 16.34 19.84
CA GLN A 399 8.40 16.88 18.74
C GLN A 399 7.57 17.80 17.82
N GLY A 400 6.22 17.76 17.89
CA GLY A 400 5.24 18.54 17.12
C GLY A 400 5.14 18.12 15.64
N PRO A 401 4.35 18.80 14.78
CA PRO A 401 3.00 19.31 14.96
C PRO A 401 1.97 18.16 14.87
N SER A 402 2.17 17.23 13.93
CA SER A 402 1.44 15.98 13.80
C SER A 402 2.32 14.87 13.22
N PHE A 403 2.08 13.66 13.69
CA PHE A 403 2.58 12.42 13.16
C PHE A 403 1.40 11.61 12.61
N THR A 404 1.57 11.01 11.43
CA THR A 404 0.49 10.27 10.74
C THR A 404 1.02 8.96 10.19
N ILE A 405 0.38 7.85 10.56
CA ILE A 405 0.60 6.55 9.93
C ILE A 405 -0.64 6.15 9.13
N PRO A 406 -0.58 6.16 7.79
CA PRO A 406 -1.71 5.76 6.97
C PRO A 406 -2.07 4.29 7.20
N LEU A 407 -3.37 4.05 7.36
CA LEU A 407 -3.99 2.72 7.36
C LEU A 407 -4.70 2.52 6.02
N ALA A 408 -5.17 1.31 5.75
CA ALA A 408 -6.04 1.10 4.59
C ALA A 408 -7.33 1.91 4.76
N GLY A 409 -7.68 2.68 3.73
CA GLY A 409 -8.94 3.40 3.67
C GLY A 409 -10.11 2.44 3.51
N GLU A 410 -11.33 2.98 3.53
CA GLU A 410 -12.55 2.21 3.29
C GLU A 410 -13.25 2.73 2.03
N PRO A 411 -13.63 1.88 1.06
CA PRO A 411 -14.41 2.32 -0.08
C PRO A 411 -15.82 2.70 0.37
N ILE A 412 -16.24 3.93 0.06
CA ILE A 412 -17.58 4.45 0.37
C ILE A 412 -18.51 4.29 -0.83
N ASP A 413 -17.99 4.52 -2.03
CA ASP A 413 -18.74 4.48 -3.28
C ASP A 413 -17.82 4.05 -4.42
N VAL A 414 -18.32 3.23 -5.33
CA VAL A 414 -17.56 2.78 -6.51
C VAL A 414 -18.40 2.91 -7.76
N ASN A 415 -17.90 3.72 -8.68
CA ASN A 415 -18.48 3.91 -9.99
C ASN A 415 -17.53 3.38 -11.08
N VAL A 416 -18.04 3.24 -12.29
CA VAL A 416 -17.26 2.86 -13.47
C VAL A 416 -17.26 4.06 -14.42
N SER A 417 -16.13 4.34 -15.07
CA SER A 417 -16.04 5.45 -16.01
C SER A 417 -17.06 5.30 -17.15
N LYS A 418 -17.67 6.41 -17.55
CA LYS A 418 -18.80 6.40 -18.50
C LYS A 418 -18.35 5.92 -19.86
N ASP A 419 -17.18 6.36 -20.29
CA ASP A 419 -16.60 5.97 -21.57
C ASP A 419 -16.31 4.48 -21.65
N PHE A 420 -15.86 3.88 -20.53
CA PHE A 420 -15.67 2.44 -20.44
C PHE A 420 -17.01 1.72 -20.51
N VAL A 421 -18.03 2.18 -19.78
CA VAL A 421 -19.38 1.59 -19.84
C VAL A 421 -19.94 1.66 -21.27
N GLU A 422 -19.88 2.80 -21.93
CA GLU A 422 -20.38 2.98 -23.30
C GLU A 422 -19.61 2.12 -24.31
N SER A 423 -18.28 2.13 -24.26
CA SER A 423 -17.42 1.31 -25.13
C SER A 423 -17.63 -0.19 -24.89
N PHE A 424 -17.77 -0.59 -23.63
CA PHE A 424 -17.99 -1.97 -23.26
C PHE A 424 -19.37 -2.43 -23.70
N MET A 425 -20.42 -1.67 -23.38
CA MET A 425 -21.79 -2.06 -23.70
C MET A 425 -22.03 -2.13 -25.21
N SER A 426 -21.47 -1.21 -25.99
CA SER A 426 -21.55 -1.24 -27.45
C SER A 426 -20.85 -2.45 -28.07
N SER A 427 -19.73 -2.88 -27.50
CA SER A 427 -18.94 -4.00 -28.03
C SER A 427 -19.39 -5.37 -27.51
N TYR A 428 -19.94 -5.42 -26.29
CA TYR A 428 -20.04 -6.65 -25.51
C TYR A 428 -21.38 -6.84 -24.76
N GLY A 429 -22.25 -5.83 -24.69
CA GLY A 429 -23.57 -5.93 -24.05
C GLY A 429 -23.58 -5.57 -22.56
N GLN A 430 -23.92 -6.50 -21.66
CA GLN A 430 -24.06 -6.18 -20.23
C GLN A 430 -22.70 -6.05 -19.52
N LEU A 431 -22.55 -4.99 -18.73
CA LEU A 431 -21.34 -4.72 -17.94
C LEU A 431 -21.11 -5.83 -16.88
N PRO A 432 -19.89 -6.38 -16.74
CA PRO A 432 -19.57 -7.46 -15.82
C PRO A 432 -19.23 -6.94 -14.41
N ILE A 433 -19.92 -5.89 -13.96
CA ILE A 433 -19.62 -5.21 -12.70
C ILE A 433 -20.90 -5.16 -11.87
N ASN A 434 -20.94 -5.97 -10.81
CA ASN A 434 -21.93 -5.80 -9.76
C ASN A 434 -21.34 -4.87 -8.69
N ILE A 435 -21.75 -3.60 -8.70
CA ILE A 435 -21.29 -2.59 -7.73
C ILE A 435 -21.79 -2.94 -6.32
N GLU A 436 -22.92 -3.66 -6.21
CA GLU A 436 -23.54 -4.04 -4.93
C GLU A 436 -22.82 -5.21 -4.24
N GLU A 437 -22.07 -6.04 -4.98
CA GLU A 437 -21.30 -7.17 -4.43
C GLU A 437 -19.93 -6.77 -3.83
N GLY A 438 -19.70 -5.47 -3.64
CA GLY A 438 -18.59 -4.96 -2.84
C GLY A 438 -17.26 -5.02 -3.58
N VAL A 439 -16.73 -3.86 -3.94
CA VAL A 439 -15.33 -3.74 -4.33
C VAL A 439 -14.50 -3.79 -3.05
N ILE A 440 -13.40 -4.54 -3.12
CA ILE A 440 -12.29 -4.58 -2.16
C ILE A 440 -12.52 -5.46 -0.94
N LEU A 441 -11.94 -6.67 -0.97
CA LEU A 441 -11.32 -7.24 0.24
C LEU A 441 -10.01 -8.00 -0.09
N SER A 442 -9.36 -7.80 -1.24
CA SER A 442 -8.09 -8.50 -1.50
C SER A 442 -6.90 -7.88 -0.75
N VAL A 443 -5.84 -8.64 -0.50
CA VAL A 443 -4.60 -8.14 0.12
C VAL A 443 -4.01 -6.98 -0.69
N LEU A 444 -3.95 -7.11 -2.02
CA LEU A 444 -3.47 -6.03 -2.89
C LEU A 444 -4.44 -4.84 -2.95
N GLY A 445 -5.75 -5.12 -2.83
CA GLY A 445 -6.78 -4.09 -2.67
C GLY A 445 -6.60 -3.27 -1.39
N HIS A 446 -6.36 -3.94 -0.27
CA HIS A 446 -6.09 -3.32 1.02
C HIS A 446 -4.82 -2.46 0.98
N SER A 447 -3.76 -2.95 0.33
CA SER A 447 -2.53 -2.15 0.10
C SER A 447 -2.81 -0.91 -0.75
N THR A 448 -3.55 -1.05 -1.85
CA THR A 448 -3.92 0.07 -2.74
C THR A 448 -4.74 1.13 -1.99
N LEU A 449 -5.67 0.72 -1.13
CA LEU A 449 -6.43 1.63 -0.25
C LEU A 449 -5.56 2.31 0.82
N GLN A 450 -4.50 1.65 1.28
CA GLN A 450 -3.52 2.26 2.19
C GLN A 450 -2.71 3.35 1.48
N LEU A 451 -2.26 3.09 0.26
CA LEU A 451 -1.56 4.08 -0.57
C LEU A 451 -2.48 5.26 -0.91
N ALA A 452 -3.75 5.00 -1.20
CA ALA A 452 -4.74 6.04 -1.44
C ALA A 452 -5.01 6.91 -0.20
N SER A 453 -5.06 6.29 0.99
CA SER A 453 -5.15 7.04 2.25
C SER A 453 -3.90 7.88 2.49
N ASN A 454 -2.70 7.31 2.28
CA ASN A 454 -1.44 8.04 2.39
C ASN A 454 -1.42 9.26 1.46
N ALA A 455 -1.83 9.08 0.20
CA ALA A 455 -1.93 10.16 -0.78
C ALA A 455 -2.90 11.27 -0.33
N TRP A 456 -4.00 10.91 0.34
CA TRP A 456 -4.94 11.90 0.86
C TRP A 456 -4.30 12.73 1.97
N TYR A 457 -3.59 12.09 2.91
CA TYR A 457 -2.83 12.82 3.94
C TYR A 457 -1.72 13.69 3.33
N ILE A 458 -1.00 13.23 2.30
CA ILE A 458 -0.01 14.04 1.56
C ILE A 458 -0.65 15.26 0.87
N SER A 459 -1.91 15.17 0.46
CA SER A 459 -2.63 16.31 -0.14
C SER A 459 -2.90 17.43 0.87
N LEU A 460 -3.07 17.08 2.16
CA LEU A 460 -3.31 18.01 3.26
C LEU A 460 -2.01 18.46 3.95
N LEU A 461 -1.04 17.55 4.04
CA LEU A 461 0.14 17.66 4.87
C LEU A 461 1.41 17.84 4.04
N LYS A 462 2.45 18.38 4.69
CA LYS A 462 3.79 18.49 4.15
C LYS A 462 4.78 18.00 5.19
N GLU A 463 5.68 17.13 4.75
CA GLU A 463 6.76 16.59 5.56
C GLU A 463 7.70 17.70 6.05
N ILE A 464 8.25 17.51 7.25
CA ILE A 464 9.25 18.39 7.86
C ILE A 464 10.62 17.70 7.81
N GLU A 465 11.46 18.10 6.86
CA GLU A 465 12.80 17.52 6.65
C GLU A 465 13.75 17.72 7.85
N SER A 466 13.50 18.74 8.69
CA SER A 466 14.45 19.22 9.69
C SER A 466 14.25 18.68 11.11
N ARG A 467 13.39 17.69 11.32
CA ARG A 467 13.20 17.08 12.65
C ARG A 467 13.79 15.68 12.65
N PRO A 468 14.91 15.43 13.34
CA PRO A 468 15.43 14.08 13.50
C PRO A 468 14.47 13.34 14.44
N ILE A 469 13.44 12.72 13.86
CA ILE A 469 12.83 11.58 14.51
C ILE A 469 13.90 10.49 14.44
N SER A 470 14.28 9.95 15.58
CA SER A 470 15.32 8.92 15.70
C SER A 470 14.91 7.54 15.13
N LEU A 471 13.79 7.47 14.41
CA LEU A 471 13.38 6.33 13.58
C LEU A 471 13.32 6.79 12.12
N PRO A 472 14.13 6.21 11.21
CA PRO A 472 14.26 6.72 9.84
C PRO A 472 13.00 6.54 8.97
N TRP A 473 12.05 5.70 9.38
CA TRP A 473 10.78 5.47 8.65
C TRP A 473 9.58 6.25 9.20
N ILE A 474 9.81 7.11 10.20
CA ILE A 474 8.77 7.89 10.87
C ILE A 474 8.98 9.35 10.50
N LYS A 475 7.93 9.97 9.95
CA LYS A 475 7.96 11.33 9.41
C LYS A 475 7.07 12.26 10.21
N ALA A 476 7.54 13.49 10.42
CA ALA A 476 6.74 14.57 11.00
C ALA A 476 6.09 15.39 9.89
N TYR A 477 4.87 15.85 10.14
CA TYR A 477 4.07 16.56 9.16
C TYR A 477 3.47 17.85 9.73
N VAL A 478 3.47 18.91 8.92
CA VAL A 478 2.67 20.13 9.12
C VAL A 478 1.52 20.17 8.13
N VAL A 479 0.44 20.88 8.46
CA VAL A 479 -0.55 21.27 7.45
C VAL A 479 0.11 22.13 6.39
N ARG A 480 -0.16 21.80 5.13
CA ARG A 480 0.50 22.40 3.97
C ARG A 480 0.22 23.92 3.93
N ALA A 481 1.24 24.69 3.58
CA ALA A 481 1.09 26.14 3.44
C ALA A 481 0.23 26.45 2.20
N GLN A 482 -0.46 27.59 2.19
CA GLN A 482 -1.29 28.01 1.05
C GLN A 482 -0.49 28.03 -0.26
N ARG A 483 0.76 28.49 -0.22
CA ARG A 483 1.65 28.53 -1.40
C ARG A 483 1.97 27.15 -1.97
N ASP A 484 1.92 26.12 -1.13
CA ASP A 484 2.31 24.75 -1.45
C ASP A 484 1.13 23.94 -2.04
N ILE A 485 -0.08 24.48 -2.03
CA ILE A 485 -1.27 23.82 -2.58
C ILE A 485 -1.36 24.03 -4.10
N ASN A 486 -1.61 22.93 -4.81
CA ASN A 486 -2.01 22.89 -6.21
C ASN A 486 -3.43 22.32 -6.33
N ASP A 487 -3.99 22.35 -7.54
CA ASP A 487 -5.31 21.83 -7.87
C ASP A 487 -5.46 20.33 -7.70
N LEU A 488 -4.41 19.52 -7.94
CA LEU A 488 -4.47 18.08 -7.69
C LEU A 488 -4.72 17.82 -6.20
N TYR A 489 -3.89 18.41 -5.33
CA TYR A 489 -4.01 18.26 -3.89
C TYR A 489 -5.34 18.79 -3.38
N PHE A 490 -5.74 19.99 -3.79
CA PHE A 490 -7.01 20.57 -3.33
C PHE A 490 -8.22 19.76 -3.80
N ARG A 491 -8.26 19.35 -5.08
CA ARG A 491 -9.36 18.53 -5.59
C ARG A 491 -9.40 17.17 -4.90
N PHE A 492 -8.26 16.51 -4.68
CA PHE A 492 -8.23 15.21 -4.03
C PHE A 492 -8.59 15.29 -2.54
N PHE A 493 -8.09 16.31 -1.84
CA PHE A 493 -8.46 16.61 -0.46
C PHE A 493 -9.98 16.64 -0.26
N ILE A 494 -10.70 17.37 -1.12
CA ILE A 494 -12.18 17.47 -1.06
C ILE A 494 -12.86 16.19 -1.59
N SER A 495 -12.53 15.77 -2.82
CA SER A 495 -13.28 14.69 -3.50
C SER A 495 -13.06 13.32 -2.89
N ARG A 496 -11.83 13.01 -2.44
CA ARG A 496 -11.41 11.67 -1.99
C ARG A 496 -11.66 10.56 -3.03
N GLU A 497 -11.80 10.95 -4.28
CA GLU A 497 -12.01 10.02 -5.39
C GLU A 497 -10.68 9.57 -5.95
N VAL A 498 -10.61 8.29 -6.30
CA VAL A 498 -9.44 7.62 -6.85
C VAL A 498 -9.84 7.01 -8.18
N LEU A 499 -9.04 7.23 -9.22
CA LEU A 499 -9.17 6.55 -10.51
C LEU A 499 -8.19 5.38 -10.54
N LEU A 500 -8.73 4.16 -10.49
CA LEU A 500 -8.00 2.95 -10.84
C LEU A 500 -8.74 2.33 -12.02
N TYR A 501 -8.36 2.76 -13.23
CA TYR A 501 -9.18 2.62 -14.42
C TYR A 501 -9.59 1.17 -14.70
N PRO A 502 -10.88 0.91 -14.96
CA PRO A 502 -11.97 1.86 -15.18
C PRO A 502 -12.77 2.27 -13.92
N LEU A 503 -12.29 1.93 -12.72
CA LEU A 503 -12.99 2.24 -11.47
C LEU A 503 -12.74 3.66 -10.99
N LEU A 504 -13.81 4.29 -10.51
CA LEU A 504 -13.82 5.54 -9.77
C LEU A 504 -14.23 5.22 -8.33
N VAL A 505 -13.26 5.14 -7.44
CA VAL A 505 -13.45 4.72 -6.05
C VAL A 505 -13.40 5.94 -5.15
N LYS A 506 -14.50 6.25 -4.47
CA LYS A 506 -14.49 7.23 -3.38
C LYS A 506 -14.09 6.54 -2.08
N ILE A 507 -13.06 7.04 -1.43
CA ILE A 507 -12.55 6.43 -0.19
C ILE A 507 -12.83 7.30 1.04
N ARG A 508 -12.92 6.64 2.19
CA ARG A 508 -12.70 7.18 3.53
C ARG A 508 -11.23 6.95 3.88
N PRO A 509 -10.39 8.00 3.84
CA PRO A 509 -9.00 7.91 4.29
C PRO A 509 -8.93 7.53 5.76
N ARG A 510 -7.97 6.69 6.15
CA ARG A 510 -7.74 6.30 7.56
C ARG A 510 -6.27 6.44 7.93
N ALA A 511 -5.99 6.86 9.16
CA ALA A 511 -4.64 6.86 9.74
C ALA A 511 -4.66 6.75 11.27
N ILE A 512 -3.52 6.37 11.82
CA ILE A 512 -3.18 6.65 13.22
C ILE A 512 -2.57 8.04 13.26
N ILE A 513 -3.18 8.95 14.02
CA ILE A 513 -2.73 10.33 14.14
C ILE A 513 -2.33 10.61 15.59
N SER A 514 -1.11 11.12 15.78
CA SER A 514 -0.67 11.75 17.02
C SER A 514 -0.37 13.20 16.72
N SER A 515 -1.20 14.12 17.21
CA SER A 515 -1.06 15.56 16.95
C SER A 515 -1.13 16.39 18.23
N TYR A 516 -0.49 17.55 18.19
CA TYR A 516 -0.74 18.60 19.16
C TYR A 516 -2.02 19.33 18.76
N GLY A 517 -3.18 18.81 19.16
CA GLY A 517 -4.40 19.60 19.14
C GLY A 517 -4.15 20.89 19.91
N GLY A 518 -4.69 22.02 19.43
CA GLY A 518 -4.48 23.35 20.01
C GLY A 518 -4.58 23.39 21.54
N ARG A 519 -4.11 24.48 22.17
CA ARG A 519 -3.83 24.64 23.62
C ARG A 519 -4.81 23.97 24.62
N ASN A 520 -6.05 23.64 24.22
CA ASN A 520 -7.11 23.04 25.02
C ASN A 520 -7.61 21.64 24.58
N LYS A 521 -7.19 21.05 23.44
CA LYS A 521 -7.63 19.70 23.00
C LYS A 521 -6.53 18.66 23.22
N LYS A 522 -6.77 17.71 24.11
CA LYS A 522 -5.82 16.67 24.55
C LYS A 522 -6.08 15.38 23.80
N PHE A 523 -5.11 14.85 23.05
CA PHE A 523 -5.31 13.60 22.29
C PHE A 523 -4.54 12.41 22.86
N VAL A 524 -5.31 11.32 23.03
CA VAL A 524 -4.88 9.92 23.06
C VAL A 524 -4.85 9.47 21.60
N LEU A 525 -3.91 8.58 21.21
CA LEU A 525 -3.86 7.96 19.88
C LEU A 525 -5.26 7.77 19.30
N ASN A 526 -5.61 8.56 18.29
CA ASN A 526 -6.86 8.33 17.61
C ASN A 526 -6.62 7.20 16.62
N THR A 527 -6.92 5.98 17.05
CA THR A 527 -7.19 4.91 16.08
C THR A 527 -8.61 5.13 15.63
N ASP A 528 -8.77 5.62 14.41
CA ASP A 528 -10.05 5.87 13.73
C ASP A 528 -10.97 4.64 13.64
N LEU A 529 -10.51 3.50 14.17
CA LEU A 529 -11.26 2.28 14.45
C LEU A 529 -12.52 2.50 15.33
N LEU A 530 -12.65 3.63 16.06
CA LEU A 530 -13.75 3.86 17.00
C LEU A 530 -14.66 5.08 16.68
N GLU A 531 -14.20 6.10 15.94
CA GLU A 531 -14.98 7.33 15.68
C GLU A 531 -15.48 7.47 14.22
N GLY A 532 -15.03 6.61 13.29
CA GLY A 532 -15.68 6.24 12.02
C GLY A 532 -15.82 7.28 10.90
N HIS A 533 -15.87 8.57 11.21
CA HIS A 533 -16.21 9.65 10.26
C HIS A 533 -15.20 10.82 10.27
N LEU A 534 -14.19 10.73 11.11
CA LEU A 534 -13.31 11.82 11.45
C LEU A 534 -11.98 11.71 10.71
N LEU A 535 -11.71 12.65 9.81
CA LEU A 535 -10.52 12.62 8.97
C LEU A 535 -9.34 13.37 9.58
N TRP A 536 -9.61 14.45 10.31
CA TRP A 536 -8.61 15.26 11.00
C TRP A 536 -9.24 16.05 12.15
N LYS A 537 -8.61 16.08 13.33
CA LYS A 537 -9.09 16.91 14.45
C LYS A 537 -8.53 18.33 14.32
N GLY A 538 -9.42 19.32 14.27
CA GLY A 538 -9.07 20.73 14.22
C GLY A 538 -9.13 21.39 15.59
N GLU A 539 -8.55 22.59 15.73
CA GLU A 539 -8.58 23.35 17.00
C GLU A 539 -10.01 23.68 17.43
N GLU A 540 -10.84 24.15 16.49
CA GLU A 540 -12.24 24.55 16.74
C GLU A 540 -13.20 23.45 16.29
N HIS A 541 -13.16 23.09 15.00
CA HIS A 541 -14.02 22.08 14.40
C HIS A 541 -13.21 20.90 13.87
N ASP A 542 -13.72 19.70 14.12
CA ASP A 542 -13.17 18.47 13.57
C ASP A 542 -13.58 18.35 12.10
N LEU A 543 -12.65 17.91 11.24
CA LEU A 543 -12.83 17.70 9.81
C LEU A 543 -13.45 16.32 9.57
N THR A 544 -14.68 16.28 9.06
CA THR A 544 -15.40 15.04 8.76
C THR A 544 -15.64 14.84 7.27
N GLU A 545 -16.04 13.64 6.89
CA GLU A 545 -16.41 13.31 5.50
C GLU A 545 -17.59 14.13 4.98
N GLU A 546 -18.61 14.32 5.82
CA GLU A 546 -19.84 15.05 5.47
C GLU A 546 -19.51 16.51 5.17
N GLN A 547 -18.60 17.09 5.95
CA GLN A 547 -18.13 18.45 5.74
C GLN A 547 -17.36 18.60 4.42
N LEU A 548 -16.47 17.66 4.10
CA LEU A 548 -15.80 17.66 2.80
C LEU A 548 -16.78 17.44 1.64
N ASP A 549 -17.79 16.60 1.83
CA ASP A 549 -18.85 16.39 0.85
C ASP A 549 -19.67 17.66 0.58
N ALA A 550 -19.98 18.43 1.62
CA ALA A 550 -20.64 19.72 1.49
C ALA A 550 -19.80 20.74 0.68
N LEU A 551 -18.47 20.58 0.64
CA LEU A 551 -17.56 21.43 -0.14
C LEU A 551 -17.40 20.97 -1.60
N ARG A 552 -17.90 19.78 -2.00
CA ARG A 552 -17.77 19.27 -3.39
C ARG A 552 -18.29 20.22 -4.48
N PRO A 553 -19.41 20.96 -4.30
CA PRO A 553 -19.88 21.89 -5.32
C PRO A 553 -18.82 22.93 -5.74
N ILE A 554 -17.97 23.36 -4.80
CA ILE A 554 -16.88 24.33 -5.05
C ILE A 554 -15.90 23.79 -6.11
N LEU A 555 -15.71 22.48 -6.21
CA LEU A 555 -14.82 21.88 -7.21
C LEU A 555 -15.27 22.12 -8.65
N ARG A 556 -16.56 22.42 -8.87
CA ARG A 556 -17.14 22.76 -10.19
C ARG A 556 -16.90 24.22 -10.56
N GLU A 557 -16.75 25.09 -9.56
CA GLU A 557 -16.51 26.53 -9.75
C GLU A 557 -15.03 26.86 -9.98
N ILE A 558 -14.13 25.95 -9.56
CA ILE A 558 -12.70 26.08 -9.80
C ILE A 558 -12.38 25.75 -11.26
N ASP A 559 -12.17 26.78 -12.06
CA ASP A 559 -11.52 26.64 -13.35
C ASP A 559 -10.00 26.49 -13.19
N LYS A 560 -9.36 25.74 -14.09
CA LYS A 560 -7.89 25.47 -14.07
C LYS A 560 -7.04 26.75 -14.14
N SER A 561 -7.66 27.87 -14.49
CA SER A 561 -7.04 29.17 -14.79
C SER A 561 -6.78 30.08 -13.56
N ASN A 562 -7.29 29.76 -12.35
CA ASN A 562 -7.15 30.67 -11.19
C ASN A 562 -6.61 30.02 -9.89
N ILE A 563 -5.30 29.68 -9.90
CA ILE A 563 -4.61 29.13 -8.72
C ILE A 563 -4.69 30.05 -7.49
N GLY A 564 -4.82 31.37 -7.69
CA GLY A 564 -4.92 32.36 -6.61
C GLY A 564 -6.22 32.22 -5.81
N GLU A 565 -7.34 31.99 -6.48
CA GLU A 565 -8.64 31.74 -5.84
C GLU A 565 -8.67 30.41 -5.11
N LEU A 566 -8.14 29.35 -5.71
CA LEU A 566 -8.02 28.04 -5.07
C LEU A 566 -7.23 28.12 -3.76
N ARG A 567 -6.11 28.84 -3.79
CA ARG A 567 -5.30 29.09 -2.60
C ARG A 567 -6.07 29.87 -1.52
N LYS A 568 -6.86 30.88 -1.90
CA LYS A 568 -7.72 31.62 -0.95
C LYS A 568 -8.79 30.72 -0.34
N LEU A 569 -9.44 29.88 -1.14
CA LEU A 569 -10.43 28.90 -0.69
C LEU A 569 -9.82 27.90 0.29
N TYR A 570 -8.66 27.33 -0.04
CA TYR A 570 -7.91 26.46 0.87
C TYR A 570 -7.60 27.16 2.20
N SER A 571 -7.13 28.41 2.16
CA SER A 571 -6.85 29.15 3.40
C SER A 571 -8.10 29.37 4.26
N ARG A 572 -9.26 29.58 3.64
CA ARG A 572 -10.54 29.69 4.36
C ARG A 572 -10.94 28.36 4.98
N VAL A 573 -10.80 27.25 4.24
CA VAL A 573 -11.08 25.90 4.74
C VAL A 573 -10.17 25.57 5.93
N VAL A 574 -8.85 25.75 5.76
CA VAL A 574 -7.88 25.55 6.85
C VAL A 574 -8.18 26.41 8.07
N GLY A 575 -8.56 27.67 7.87
CA GLY A 575 -8.93 28.59 8.95
C GLY A 575 -10.22 28.18 9.66
N LEU A 576 -11.27 27.82 8.91
CA LEU A 576 -12.58 27.45 9.44
C LEU A 576 -12.53 26.17 10.29
N TYR A 577 -11.70 25.21 9.89
CA TYR A 577 -11.50 23.99 10.67
C TYR A 577 -10.37 24.11 11.69
N GLY A 578 -9.70 25.27 11.80
CA GLY A 578 -8.57 25.46 12.71
C GLY A 578 -7.51 24.37 12.54
N LEU A 579 -7.12 24.06 11.30
CA LEU A 579 -6.17 22.96 11.02
C LEU A 579 -4.71 23.35 11.33
N ARG A 580 -4.43 24.62 11.67
CA ARG A 580 -3.07 25.17 11.84
C ARG A 580 -2.74 25.54 13.26
#